data_AF-A0A821I9Y1-F1
#
_entry.id   AF-A0A821I9Y1-F1
#
_cell.length_a   1.000
_cell.length_b   1.000
_cell.length_c   1.000
_cell.angle_alpha   90.00
_cell.angle_beta   90.00
_cell.angle_gamma   90.00
#
_symmetry.space_group_name_H-M   'P 1'
#
loop_
_entity.id
_entity.type
_entity.pdbx_description
1 polymer ?
#
loop_
_entity_poly.entity_id
_entity_poly.type
_entity_poly.pdbx_seq_one_letter_code
_entity_poly.pdbx_strand_id
1 'polypeptide(L)'
;MENQDGILFTTVYQKPSYEPYYLPFSSIHPLHMKNNIPFTMLLRAIRYCSTYQTYLDEREKLHMTLLFNKYPNKLIEEQFNNVLLKCDIDQPLTIWNYDRYRQKVIDSPMKEKVDIDYESFMFVHFTYCSSMKTFPAKFHELWNKYFGESPINEVRPILGTRNVKNLQRCLALTM
;
A
#
# COMPACT_ATOMS: atom_id res chain seq x y z
N MET A 1 -0.12 22.29 -14.26
CA MET A 1 1.31 22.47 -14.51
C MET A 1 1.47 23.85 -15.09
N GLU A 2 2.30 24.66 -14.46
CA GLU A 2 2.54 26.04 -14.84
C GLU A 2 4.03 26.23 -15.05
N ASN A 3 4.40 26.98 -16.08
CA ASN A 3 5.78 27.37 -16.33
C ASN A 3 5.92 28.84 -15.92
N GLN A 4 6.73 29.11 -14.90
CA GLN A 4 7.05 30.45 -14.46
C GLN A 4 8.56 30.62 -14.64
N ASP A 5 8.95 31.48 -15.60
CA ASP A 5 10.36 31.81 -15.89
C ASP A 5 11.27 30.60 -16.16
N GLY A 6 10.73 29.56 -16.82
CA GLY A 6 11.47 28.34 -17.14
C GLY A 6 11.45 27.29 -16.02
N ILE A 7 10.80 27.57 -14.89
CA ILE A 7 10.62 26.64 -13.78
C ILE A 7 9.23 26.02 -13.87
N LEU A 8 9.17 24.69 -13.88
CA LEU A 8 7.92 23.93 -13.92
C LEU A 8 7.36 23.72 -12.51
N PHE A 9 6.17 24.27 -12.28
CA PHE A 9 5.37 24.06 -11.08
C PHE A 9 4.26 23.04 -11.36
N THR A 10 4.18 22.01 -10.52
CA THR A 10 3.20 20.93 -10.65
C THR A 10 2.33 20.85 -9.41
N THR A 11 1.13 20.31 -9.61
CA THR A 11 0.13 20.00 -8.58
C THR A 11 -0.49 18.66 -8.93
N VAL A 12 -1.29 18.08 -8.02
CA VAL A 12 -2.03 16.86 -8.32
C VAL A 12 -3.10 17.16 -9.38
N TYR A 13 -2.90 16.63 -10.59
CA TYR A 13 -3.88 16.80 -11.67
C TYR A 13 -5.15 15.99 -11.40
N GLN A 14 -6.29 16.65 -11.50
CA GLN A 14 -7.62 16.02 -11.49
C GLN A 14 -8.27 16.22 -12.85
N LYS A 15 -8.84 15.14 -13.40
CA LYS A 15 -9.60 15.24 -14.65
C LYS A 15 -10.84 16.13 -14.44
N PRO A 16 -11.33 16.87 -15.45
CA PRO A 16 -12.54 17.68 -15.31
C PRO A 16 -13.77 16.89 -14.87
N SER A 17 -13.85 15.61 -15.24
CA SER A 17 -14.90 14.67 -14.83
C SER A 17 -14.64 14.01 -13.47
N TYR A 18 -13.67 14.51 -12.69
CA TYR A 18 -13.32 13.93 -11.40
C TYR A 18 -14.41 14.26 -10.40
N GLU A 19 -15.07 13.23 -9.90
CA GLU A 19 -15.88 13.33 -8.69
C GLU A 19 -14.97 13.08 -7.47
N PRO A 20 -15.22 13.76 -6.33
CA PRO A 20 -14.50 13.54 -5.07
C PRO A 20 -14.90 12.20 -4.41
N TYR A 21 -14.94 11.14 -5.21
CA TYR A 21 -15.37 9.81 -4.82
C TYR A 21 -14.15 8.90 -4.76
N TYR A 22 -13.67 8.68 -3.55
CA TYR A 22 -12.81 7.52 -3.28
C TYR A 22 -13.67 6.31 -3.00
N LEU A 23 -13.05 5.13 -3.04
CA LEU A 23 -13.70 3.91 -2.62
C LEU A 23 -14.27 4.09 -1.19
N PRO A 24 -15.60 4.04 -0.96
CA PRO A 24 -16.16 4.31 0.35
C PRO A 24 -15.66 3.30 1.38
N PHE A 25 -15.43 3.75 2.60
CA PHE A 25 -14.89 2.87 3.64
C PHE A 25 -15.84 1.71 3.99
N SER A 26 -17.15 1.92 3.86
CA SER A 26 -18.20 0.92 4.09
C SER A 26 -18.36 -0.11 2.97
N SER A 27 -17.67 0.05 1.84
CA SER A 27 -17.78 -0.89 0.70
C SER A 27 -17.27 -2.29 1.04
N ILE A 28 -17.73 -3.29 0.26
CA ILE A 28 -17.39 -4.72 0.44
C ILE A 28 -15.94 -5.08 0.08
N HIS A 29 -15.14 -4.11 -0.39
CA HIS A 29 -13.78 -4.35 -0.80
C HIS A 29 -12.87 -4.72 0.38
N PRO A 30 -11.77 -5.46 0.11
CA PRO A 30 -10.79 -5.81 1.12
C PRO A 30 -10.28 -4.60 1.90
N LEU A 31 -10.16 -4.77 3.22
CA LEU A 31 -9.76 -3.67 4.11
C LEU A 31 -8.37 -3.11 3.76
N HIS A 32 -7.43 -3.96 3.34
CA HIS A 32 -6.09 -3.52 2.96
C HIS A 32 -6.10 -2.54 1.79
N MET A 33 -7.04 -2.68 0.83
CA MET A 33 -7.15 -1.75 -0.30
C MET A 33 -7.62 -0.39 0.19
N LYS A 34 -8.68 -0.36 1.00
CA LYS A 34 -9.25 0.86 1.57
C LYS A 34 -8.21 1.57 2.45
N ASN A 35 -7.60 0.85 3.38
CA ASN A 35 -6.59 1.40 4.28
C ASN A 35 -5.37 1.99 3.55
N ASN A 36 -5.06 1.52 2.34
CA ASN A 36 -3.93 2.02 1.56
C ASN A 36 -4.24 3.30 0.76
N ILE A 37 -5.52 3.66 0.60
CA ILE A 37 -5.92 4.85 -0.16
C ILE A 37 -5.35 6.14 0.47
N PRO A 38 -5.55 6.42 1.78
CA PRO A 38 -4.99 7.64 2.39
C PRO A 38 -3.47 7.73 2.24
N PHE A 39 -2.76 6.61 2.45
CA PHE A 39 -1.31 6.52 2.31
C PHE A 39 -0.85 6.90 0.90
N THR A 40 -1.42 6.25 -0.12
CA THR A 40 -1.03 6.45 -1.51
C THR A 40 -1.36 7.84 -2.02
N MET A 41 -2.48 8.43 -1.59
CA MET A 41 -2.87 9.77 -1.99
C MET A 41 -1.96 10.84 -1.38
N LEU A 42 -1.62 10.76 -0.09
CA LEU A 42 -0.70 11.71 0.51
C LEU A 42 0.71 11.60 -0.09
N LEU A 43 1.20 10.38 -0.32
CA LEU A 43 2.48 10.16 -0.99
C LEU A 43 2.52 10.84 -2.38
N ARG A 44 1.42 10.77 -3.14
CA ARG A 44 1.28 11.47 -4.43
C ARG A 44 1.26 12.98 -4.26
N ALA A 45 0.56 13.51 -3.25
CA ALA A 45 0.54 14.95 -2.98
C ALA A 45 1.96 15.48 -2.70
N ILE A 46 2.76 14.78 -1.88
CA ILE A 46 4.15 15.16 -1.61
C ILE A 46 5.00 15.12 -2.90
N ARG A 47 4.82 14.10 -3.75
CA ARG A 47 5.59 13.97 -5.00
C ARG A 47 5.24 15.05 -6.04
N TYR A 48 3.95 15.35 -6.20
CA TYR A 48 3.48 16.15 -7.33
C TYR A 48 3.36 17.63 -7.04
N CYS A 49 3.06 18.04 -5.81
CA CYS A 49 2.98 19.47 -5.49
C CYS A 49 4.38 20.08 -5.44
N SER A 50 4.68 21.07 -6.28
CA SER A 50 6.02 21.70 -6.31
C SER A 50 6.27 22.63 -5.14
N THR A 51 5.23 23.13 -4.48
CA THR A 51 5.35 24.12 -3.39
C THR A 51 4.68 23.61 -2.12
N TYR A 52 5.16 24.10 -0.97
CA TYR A 52 4.55 23.77 0.32
C TYR A 52 3.07 24.16 0.39
N GLN A 53 2.69 25.31 -0.19
CA GLN A 53 1.29 25.77 -0.18
C GLN A 53 0.39 24.83 -0.98
N THR A 54 0.79 24.47 -2.21
CA THR A 54 0.01 23.55 -3.04
C THR A 54 -0.09 22.15 -2.44
N TYR A 55 0.91 21.73 -1.66
CA TYR A 55 0.85 20.51 -0.86
C TYR A 55 -0.16 20.62 0.30
N LEU A 56 -0.16 21.73 1.04
CA LEU A 56 -1.11 21.94 2.13
C LEU A 56 -2.56 21.92 1.63
N ASP A 57 -2.83 22.65 0.56
CA ASP A 57 -4.16 22.72 -0.05
C ASP A 57 -4.63 21.33 -0.49
N GLU A 58 -3.74 20.55 -1.14
CA GLU A 58 -4.05 19.18 -1.56
C GLU A 58 -4.22 18.22 -0.37
N ARG A 59 -3.41 18.36 0.69
CA ARG A 59 -3.54 17.56 1.92
C ARG A 59 -4.89 17.82 2.59
N GLU A 60 -5.31 19.08 2.70
CA GLU A 60 -6.60 19.44 3.30
C GLU A 60 -7.77 18.92 2.45
N LYS A 61 -7.71 19.13 1.13
CA LYS A 61 -8.69 18.58 0.19
C LYS A 61 -8.79 17.06 0.30
N LEU A 62 -7.66 16.36 0.36
CA LEU A 62 -7.59 14.91 0.54
C LEU A 62 -8.25 14.49 1.86
N HIS A 63 -7.90 15.15 2.96
CA HIS A 63 -8.45 14.86 4.28
C HIS A 63 -9.99 14.99 4.28
N MET A 64 -10.51 16.10 3.76
CA MET A 64 -11.95 16.32 3.62
C MET A 64 -12.62 15.27 2.74
N THR A 65 -12.02 14.95 1.58
CA THR A 65 -12.57 13.95 0.66
C THR A 65 -12.62 12.56 1.30
N LEU A 66 -11.61 12.17 2.07
CA LEU A 66 -11.61 10.89 2.80
C LEU A 66 -12.69 10.83 3.89
N LEU A 67 -12.89 11.92 4.64
CA LEU A 67 -13.98 12.02 5.61
C LEU A 67 -15.36 11.90 4.96
N PHE A 68 -15.57 12.55 3.81
CA PHE A 68 -16.81 12.40 3.04
C PHE A 68 -17.05 10.95 2.59
N ASN A 69 -15.98 10.23 2.24
CA ASN A 69 -16.00 8.80 1.90
C ASN A 69 -16.00 7.86 3.13
N LYS A 70 -16.31 8.40 4.32
CA LYS A 70 -16.53 7.69 5.59
C LYS A 70 -15.28 6.98 6.14
N TYR A 71 -14.09 7.44 5.79
CA TYR A 71 -12.87 6.96 6.42
C TYR A 71 -12.79 7.43 7.88
N PRO A 72 -12.43 6.57 8.84
CA PRO A 72 -12.21 6.98 10.23
C PRO A 72 -11.06 7.99 10.32
N ASN A 73 -11.26 9.12 11.03
CA ASN A 73 -10.23 10.17 11.16
C ASN A 73 -8.90 9.64 11.69
N LYS A 74 -8.94 8.75 12.69
CA LYS A 74 -7.75 8.10 13.24
C LYS A 74 -6.96 7.33 12.18
N LEU A 75 -7.66 6.59 11.31
CA LEU A 75 -7.02 5.85 10.22
C LEU A 75 -6.36 6.80 9.22
N ILE A 76 -6.99 7.93 8.89
CA ILE A 76 -6.42 8.93 7.98
C ILE A 76 -5.09 9.44 8.55
N GLU A 77 -5.10 9.90 9.80
CA GLU A 77 -3.91 10.42 10.49
C GLU A 77 -2.82 9.35 10.64
N GLU A 78 -3.18 8.12 11.01
CA GLU A 78 -2.25 6.99 11.08
C GLU A 78 -1.56 6.75 9.73
N GLN A 79 -2.33 6.73 8.64
CA GLN A 79 -1.76 6.52 7.31
C GLN A 79 -0.93 7.71 6.83
N PHE A 80 -1.31 8.93 7.18
CA PHE A 80 -0.51 10.12 6.90
C PHE A 80 0.84 10.06 7.61
N ASN A 81 0.84 9.71 8.90
CA ASN A 81 2.07 9.50 9.67
C ASN A 81 2.91 8.35 9.10
N ASN A 82 2.29 7.27 8.64
CA ASN A 82 3.01 6.17 7.99
C ASN A 82 3.74 6.63 6.72
N VAL A 83 3.19 7.57 5.95
CA VAL A 83 3.89 8.15 4.78
C VAL A 83 5.13 8.90 5.24
N LEU A 84 5.01 9.75 6.26
CA LEU A 84 6.14 10.53 6.79
C LEU A 84 7.25 9.61 7.30
N LEU A 85 6.90 8.60 8.12
CA LEU A 85 7.82 7.59 8.61
C LEU A 85 8.47 6.81 7.47
N LYS A 86 7.69 6.41 6.45
CA LYS A 86 8.20 5.64 5.31
C LYS A 86 9.18 6.42 4.45
N CYS A 87 9.06 7.75 4.43
CA CYS A 87 9.88 8.66 3.65
C CYS A 87 11.03 9.27 4.47
N ASP A 88 11.29 8.77 5.68
CA ASP A 88 12.28 9.30 6.62
C ASP A 88 12.12 10.81 6.86
N ILE A 89 10.86 11.23 7.03
CA ILE A 89 10.46 12.60 7.39
C ILE A 89 10.24 12.61 8.90
N ASP A 90 11.25 13.07 9.62
CA ASP A 90 11.37 13.08 11.09
C ASP A 90 10.81 14.33 11.77
N GLN A 91 10.37 15.32 10.98
CA GLN A 91 9.82 16.58 11.47
C GLN A 91 8.65 17.04 10.59
N PRO A 92 7.78 17.93 11.10
CA PRO A 92 6.70 18.49 10.30
C PRO A 92 7.22 19.17 9.04
N LEU A 93 6.50 18.96 7.93
CA LEU A 93 6.75 19.69 6.70
C LEU A 93 6.38 21.18 6.90
N THR A 94 7.27 22.05 6.48
CA THR A 94 7.15 23.51 6.54
C THR A 94 7.63 24.11 5.22
N ILE A 95 7.32 25.37 4.98
CA ILE A 95 7.81 26.09 3.79
C ILE A 95 9.35 26.02 3.63
N TRP A 96 10.08 25.92 4.74
CA TRP A 96 11.54 25.94 4.75
C TRP A 96 12.19 24.58 4.44
N ASN A 97 11.50 23.47 4.74
CA ASN A 97 12.06 22.12 4.60
C ASN A 97 11.36 21.27 3.53
N TYR A 98 10.24 21.76 2.98
CA TYR A 98 9.40 21.01 2.07
C TYR A 98 10.16 20.50 0.84
N ASP A 99 10.87 21.39 0.14
CA ASP A 99 11.56 21.04 -1.11
C ASP A 99 12.59 19.93 -0.90
N ARG A 100 13.33 20.00 0.22
CA ARG A 100 14.32 18.99 0.59
C ARG A 100 13.67 17.62 0.79
N TYR A 101 12.57 17.55 1.53
CA TYR A 101 11.89 16.27 1.78
C TYR A 101 11.15 15.76 0.55
N ARG A 102 10.51 16.65 -0.21
CA ARG A 102 9.90 16.30 -1.49
C ARG A 102 10.91 15.68 -2.44
N GLN A 103 12.09 16.29 -2.57
CA GLN A 103 13.15 15.77 -3.43
C GLN A 103 13.59 14.37 -2.99
N LYS A 104 13.78 14.13 -1.68
CA LYS A 104 14.02 12.77 -1.15
C LYS A 104 12.94 11.76 -1.52
N VAL A 105 11.67 12.17 -1.51
CA VAL A 105 10.54 11.29 -1.85
C VAL A 105 10.50 10.96 -3.35
N ILE A 106 10.91 11.90 -4.20
CA ILE A 106 11.03 11.73 -5.66
C ILE A 106 12.21 10.83 -6.00
N ASP A 107 13.36 11.10 -5.38
CA ASP A 107 14.61 10.36 -5.61
C ASP A 107 14.62 8.98 -4.94
N SER A 108 13.61 8.69 -4.11
CA SER A 108 13.48 7.40 -3.45
C SER A 108 13.53 6.28 -4.49
N PRO A 109 14.54 5.39 -4.43
CA PRO A 109 14.74 4.39 -5.46
C PRO A 109 13.49 3.52 -5.55
N MET A 110 13.04 3.29 -6.78
CA MET A 110 12.03 2.27 -7.01
C MET A 110 12.64 0.97 -6.49
N LYS A 111 12.06 0.37 -5.44
CA LYS A 111 12.48 -0.97 -5.03
C LYS A 111 12.22 -1.86 -6.23
N GLU A 112 13.28 -2.24 -6.92
CA GLU A 112 13.21 -3.29 -7.92
C GLU A 112 12.55 -4.47 -7.23
N LYS A 113 11.51 -5.02 -7.87
CA LYS A 113 10.99 -6.31 -7.41
C LYS A 113 12.18 -7.25 -7.49
N VAL A 114 12.60 -7.77 -6.35
CA VAL A 114 13.62 -8.81 -6.30
C VAL A 114 13.18 -9.87 -7.29
N ASP A 115 14.00 -10.12 -8.30
CA ASP A 115 13.67 -11.14 -9.27
C ASP A 115 13.60 -12.47 -8.54
N ILE A 116 12.47 -13.15 -8.69
CA ILE A 116 12.25 -14.40 -7.98
C ILE A 116 12.80 -15.49 -8.88
N ASP A 117 13.83 -16.17 -8.41
CA ASP A 117 14.34 -17.37 -9.07
C ASP A 117 13.30 -18.49 -8.97
N TYR A 118 12.50 -18.65 -10.02
CA TYR A 118 11.48 -19.71 -10.10
C TYR A 118 12.08 -21.09 -10.41
N GLU A 119 13.38 -21.19 -10.70
CA GLU A 119 14.08 -22.49 -10.80
C GLU A 119 14.36 -23.04 -9.40
N SER A 120 14.75 -22.16 -8.46
CA SER A 120 15.04 -22.55 -7.07
C SER A 120 13.84 -22.45 -6.13
N PHE A 121 12.78 -21.71 -6.48
CA PHE A 121 11.65 -21.46 -5.59
C PHE A 121 10.29 -21.68 -6.24
N MET A 122 9.39 -22.36 -5.51
CA MET A 122 7.99 -22.53 -5.91
C MET A 122 7.05 -21.83 -4.93
N PHE A 123 6.23 -20.89 -5.41
CA PHE A 123 5.24 -20.23 -4.57
C PHE A 123 3.92 -21.00 -4.53
N VAL A 124 3.57 -21.49 -3.33
CA VAL A 124 2.30 -22.18 -3.10
C VAL A 124 1.39 -21.26 -2.30
N HIS A 125 0.35 -20.75 -2.96
CA HIS A 125 -0.65 -19.90 -2.32
C HIS A 125 -1.78 -20.75 -1.77
N PHE A 126 -2.15 -20.53 -0.51
CA PHE A 126 -3.32 -21.18 0.09
C PHE A 126 -4.16 -20.22 0.92
N THR A 127 -5.44 -20.55 1.05
CA THR A 127 -6.38 -19.82 1.90
C THR A 127 -6.19 -20.29 3.34
N TYR A 128 -5.79 -19.38 4.22
CA TYR A 128 -5.57 -19.72 5.61
C TYR A 128 -6.90 -19.86 6.37
N CYS A 129 -7.13 -21.03 6.99
CA CYS A 129 -8.21 -21.28 7.94
C CYS A 129 -7.62 -21.56 9.33
N SER A 130 -8.35 -21.25 10.40
CA SER A 130 -7.87 -21.42 11.80
C SER A 130 -7.50 -22.86 12.16
N SER A 131 -8.06 -23.85 11.48
CA SER A 131 -7.71 -25.28 11.57
C SER A 131 -6.38 -25.64 10.90
N MET A 132 -5.81 -24.76 10.06
CA MET A 132 -4.58 -24.98 9.28
C MET A 132 -3.33 -24.38 9.93
N LYS A 133 -3.36 -24.08 11.24
CA LYS A 133 -2.18 -23.55 11.97
C LYS A 133 -0.92 -24.40 11.81
N THR A 134 -1.07 -25.71 11.72
CA THR A 134 0.04 -26.68 11.56
C THR A 134 0.32 -27.02 10.10
N PHE A 135 -0.44 -26.46 9.15
CA PHE A 135 -0.29 -26.75 7.73
C PHE A 135 1.12 -26.47 7.20
N PRO A 136 1.79 -25.35 7.54
CA PRO A 136 3.15 -25.12 7.04
C PRO A 136 4.14 -26.21 7.44
N ALA A 137 4.12 -26.61 8.72
CA ALA A 137 4.98 -27.67 9.22
C ALA A 137 4.68 -29.02 8.55
N LYS A 138 3.39 -29.40 8.46
CA LYS A 138 2.97 -30.64 7.81
C LYS A 138 3.27 -30.65 6.32
N PHE A 139 3.13 -29.52 5.64
CA PHE A 139 3.45 -29.41 4.23
C PHE A 139 4.94 -29.64 3.98
N HIS A 140 5.83 -29.04 4.79
CA HIS A 140 7.27 -29.29 4.67
C HIS A 140 7.66 -30.72 5.04
N GLU A 141 6.99 -31.33 6.02
CA GLU A 141 7.18 -32.74 6.36
C GLU A 141 6.82 -33.64 5.17
N LEU A 142 5.65 -33.43 4.55
CA LEU A 142 5.22 -34.18 3.37
C LEU A 142 6.13 -33.89 2.17
N TRP A 143 6.55 -32.65 1.99
CA TRP A 143 7.47 -32.26 0.92
C TRP A 143 8.79 -33.05 1.02
N ASN A 144 9.42 -33.04 2.19
CA ASN A 144 10.65 -33.78 2.41
C ASN A 144 10.44 -35.30 2.28
N LYS A 145 9.32 -35.83 2.78
CA LYS A 145 9.00 -37.26 2.70
C LYS A 145 8.90 -37.77 1.27
N TYR A 146 8.24 -37.02 0.39
CA TYR A 146 7.97 -37.48 -0.99
C TYR A 146 8.97 -36.96 -2.02
N PHE A 147 9.58 -35.80 -1.77
CA PHE A 147 10.45 -35.14 -2.74
C PHE A 147 11.89 -34.93 -2.22
N GLY A 148 12.22 -35.32 -0.99
CA GLY A 148 13.56 -35.13 -0.41
C GLY A 148 14.69 -35.87 -1.13
N GLU A 149 14.39 -36.96 -1.83
CA GLU A 149 15.34 -37.71 -2.67
C GLU A 149 15.14 -37.47 -4.17
N SER A 150 14.21 -36.58 -4.54
CA SER A 150 13.89 -36.24 -5.94
C SER A 150 14.80 -35.12 -6.46
N PRO A 151 15.06 -35.03 -7.78
CA PRO A 151 15.67 -33.85 -8.40
C PRO A 151 14.93 -32.54 -8.07
N ILE A 152 13.65 -32.62 -7.70
CA ILE A 152 12.82 -31.48 -7.29
C ILE A 152 13.16 -30.98 -5.87
N ASN A 153 13.97 -31.70 -5.09
CA ASN A 153 14.37 -31.29 -3.72
C ASN A 153 15.13 -29.95 -3.70
N GLU A 154 15.79 -29.58 -4.80
CA GLU A 154 16.48 -28.30 -4.93
C GLU A 154 15.49 -27.12 -4.99
N VAL A 155 14.25 -27.38 -5.40
CA VAL A 155 13.15 -26.40 -5.40
C VAL A 155 12.60 -26.25 -3.99
N ARG A 156 12.74 -25.05 -3.42
CA ARG A 156 12.22 -24.71 -2.09
C ARG A 156 10.82 -24.13 -2.21
N PRO A 157 9.79 -24.80 -1.67
CA PRO A 157 8.44 -24.25 -1.68
C PRO A 157 8.31 -23.11 -0.65
N ILE A 158 7.83 -21.95 -1.10
CA ILE A 158 7.48 -20.81 -0.27
C ILE A 158 5.95 -20.77 -0.13
N LEU A 159 5.47 -20.96 1.10
CA LEU A 159 4.05 -20.92 1.41
C LEU A 159 3.56 -19.48 1.59
N GLY A 160 2.72 -19.01 0.67
CA GLY A 160 2.04 -17.72 0.75
C GLY A 160 0.63 -17.87 1.33
N THR A 161 0.32 -17.15 2.42
CA THR A 161 -1.05 -17.12 2.95
C THR A 161 -1.86 -16.01 2.27
N ARG A 162 -3.06 -16.35 1.78
CA ARG A 162 -4.09 -15.35 1.45
C ARG A 162 -5.06 -15.30 2.63
N ASN A 163 -5.09 -14.17 3.33
CA ASN A 163 -5.99 -13.97 4.46
C ASN A 163 -7.35 -13.50 3.94
N VAL A 164 -8.34 -14.39 3.91
CA VAL A 164 -9.65 -14.12 3.30
C VAL A 164 -10.67 -13.77 4.40
N LYS A 165 -10.37 -12.70 5.16
CA LYS A 165 -11.27 -12.17 6.22
C LYS A 165 -12.68 -11.86 5.69
N ASN A 166 -12.80 -11.58 4.40
CA ASN A 166 -14.06 -11.34 3.69
C ASN A 166 -14.89 -12.63 3.51
N LEU A 167 -14.29 -13.77 3.14
CA LEU A 167 -15.01 -15.04 2.99
C LEU A 167 -15.55 -15.52 4.34
N GLN A 168 -14.74 -15.39 5.39
CA GLN A 168 -15.16 -15.73 6.75
C GLN A 168 -16.34 -14.87 7.24
N ARG A 169 -16.38 -13.58 6.86
CA ARG A 169 -17.53 -12.69 7.13
C ARG A 169 -18.76 -13.05 6.30
N CYS A 170 -18.60 -13.39 5.02
CA CYS A 170 -19.73 -13.80 4.17
C CYS A 170 -20.38 -15.08 4.69
N LEU A 171 -19.58 -16.08 5.07
CA LEU A 171 -20.09 -17.36 5.62
C LEU A 171 -20.76 -17.18 7.00
N ALA A 172 -20.27 -16.24 7.82
CA ALA A 172 -20.90 -15.92 9.10
C ALA A 172 -22.23 -15.14 8.99
N LEU A 173 -22.53 -14.55 7.82
CA LEU A 173 -23.81 -13.88 7.54
C LEU A 173 -24.84 -14.82 6.88
N THR A 174 -24.45 -16.07 6.59
CA THR A 174 -25.32 -17.09 5.98
C THR A 174 -25.72 -18.20 6.95
N MET A 175 -25.36 -18.08 8.23
CA MET A 175 -25.89 -18.88 9.35
C MET A 175 -26.70 -17.99 10.27
#